data_AF-A0A9J6FCJ2-F1
#
_entry.id   AF-A0A9J6FCJ2-F1
#
_cell.length_a   1.000
_cell.length_b   1.000
_cell.length_c   1.000
_cell.angle_alpha   90.00
_cell.angle_beta   90.00
_cell.angle_gamma   90.00
#
_symmetry.space_group_name_H-M   'P 1'
#
loop_
_entity.id
_entity.type
_entity.pdbx_description
1 polymer ?
#
loop_
_entity_poly.entity_id
_entity_poly.type
_entity_poly.pdbx_seq_one_letter_code
_entity_poly.pdbx_strand_id
1 'polypeptide(L)'
;MHGLLEVKCPYSQKGESVSEIEPLYMVKDHQGAFRLDRSHDYYFQVLGQMALAGLSWTDLAVFSDQFMIVERIRLCEHDWTARPKLDNFFFLFCCLIKPSKCDKRGNAEIASQEKHTLCCKFTLQAPRCQIST
;
A
#
# COMPACT_ATOMS: atom_id res chain seq x y z
N MET A 1 -20.67 -0.05 5.64
CA MET A 1 -19.40 -0.17 4.88
C MET A 1 -18.26 -0.23 5.89
N HIS A 2 -17.21 -1.00 5.59
CA HIS A 2 -16.03 -1.13 6.44
C HIS A 2 -14.84 -0.43 5.77
N GLY A 3 -13.82 -0.09 6.55
CA GLY A 3 -12.57 0.49 6.10
C GLY A 3 -11.41 -0.05 6.94
N LEU A 4 -10.19 0.40 6.63
CA LEU A 4 -9.01 0.02 7.39
C LEU A 4 -8.69 1.06 8.47
N LEU A 5 -7.94 0.61 9.47
CA LEU A 5 -7.25 1.48 10.43
C LEU A 5 -5.76 1.14 10.37
N GLU A 6 -4.93 2.12 10.03
CA GLU A 6 -3.47 2.03 10.13
C GLU A 6 -3.03 2.91 11.30
N VAL A 7 -2.34 2.32 12.28
CA VAL A 7 -1.86 3.05 13.47
C VAL A 7 -0.35 3.23 13.38
N LYS A 8 0.12 4.47 13.50
CA LYS A 8 1.54 4.81 13.63
C LYS A 8 1.78 5.41 15.02
N CYS A 9 2.82 4.93 15.69
CA CYS A 9 3.27 5.44 16.98
C CYS A 9 4.79 5.71 16.88
N PRO A 10 5.22 6.91 16.46
CA PRO A 10 6.65 7.21 16.30
C PRO A 10 7.36 7.19 17.67
N TYR A 11 8.13 6.13 17.93
CA TYR A 11 8.84 5.95 19.20
C TYR A 11 9.91 7.02 19.45
N SER A 12 10.49 7.60 18.39
CA SER A 12 11.51 8.64 18.45
C SER A 12 11.00 9.99 18.97
N GLN A 13 9.68 10.15 19.18
CA GLN A 13 9.02 11.39 19.58
C GLN A 13 8.33 11.27 20.95
N LYS A 14 8.82 10.35 21.80
CA LYS A 14 8.25 10.14 23.14
C LYS A 14 8.44 11.39 23.99
N GLY A 15 7.36 12.06 24.36
CA GLY A 15 7.36 13.28 25.17
C GLY A 15 7.46 14.60 24.38
N GLU A 16 7.50 14.56 23.04
CA GLU A 16 7.51 15.76 22.19
C GLU A 16 6.08 16.25 21.89
N SER A 17 5.92 17.57 21.74
CA SER A 17 4.63 18.22 21.49
C SER A 17 4.25 18.24 20.00
N VAL A 18 2.97 18.43 19.67
CA VAL A 18 2.46 18.50 18.28
C VAL A 18 3.20 19.53 17.40
N SER A 19 3.77 20.58 18.00
CA SER A 19 4.53 21.61 17.30
C SER A 19 5.96 21.20 16.93
N GLU A 20 6.54 20.19 17.59
CA GLU A 20 7.82 19.57 17.17
C GLU A 20 7.57 18.47 16.14
N ILE A 21 6.29 18.12 15.98
CA ILE A 21 5.70 17.24 14.99
C ILE A 21 5.30 18.13 13.80
N GLU A 22 6.24 18.93 13.30
CA GLU A 22 6.20 19.59 11.99
C GLU A 22 6.94 18.73 10.93
N PRO A 23 6.63 17.43 10.72
CA PRO A 23 7.64 16.37 10.92
C PRO A 23 7.64 15.28 9.84
N LEU A 24 8.80 14.71 9.54
CA LEU A 24 9.01 13.38 8.94
C LEU A 24 8.10 12.92 7.77
N TYR A 25 6.80 12.71 7.99
CA TYR A 25 5.80 12.29 7.00
C TYR A 25 4.45 13.03 7.03
N MET A 26 4.23 14.04 7.89
CA MET A 26 2.96 14.81 7.92
C MET A 26 3.19 16.26 7.48
N VAL A 27 2.21 16.86 6.78
CA VAL A 27 2.20 18.24 6.30
C VAL A 27 0.90 18.92 6.71
N LYS A 28 0.94 20.23 7.03
CA LYS A 28 -0.27 21.01 7.26
C LYS A 28 -0.90 21.41 5.93
N ASP A 29 -2.21 21.22 5.79
CA ASP A 29 -2.96 21.75 4.66
C ASP A 29 -3.25 23.26 4.82
N HIS A 30 -3.89 23.87 3.81
CA HIS A 30 -4.26 25.30 3.84
C HIS A 30 -5.21 25.68 4.99
N GLN A 31 -5.85 24.70 5.62
CA GLN A 31 -6.76 24.87 6.76
C GLN A 31 -6.02 24.62 8.10
N GLY A 32 -4.73 24.32 8.06
CA GLY A 32 -3.90 24.02 9.23
C GLY A 32 -4.05 22.59 9.77
N ALA A 33 -4.79 21.71 9.07
CA ALA A 33 -4.94 20.32 9.48
C ALA A 33 -3.76 19.47 9.00
N PHE A 34 -3.28 18.57 9.85
CA PHE A 34 -2.20 17.64 9.50
C PHE A 34 -2.71 16.55 8.55
N ARG A 35 -1.98 16.35 7.46
CA ARG A 35 -2.21 15.35 6.41
C ARG A 35 -0.93 14.56 6.17
N LEU A 36 -1.05 13.29 5.84
CA LEU A 36 0.05 12.47 5.39
C LEU A 36 0.60 13.06 4.08
N ASP A 37 1.90 13.29 4.04
CA ASP A 37 2.60 13.71 2.83
C ASP A 37 2.38 12.67 1.71
N ARG A 38 1.82 13.13 0.60
CA ARG A 38 1.48 12.29 -0.56
C ARG A 38 2.72 11.79 -1.31
N SER A 39 3.90 12.32 -1.01
CA SER A 39 5.19 11.87 -1.55
C SER A 39 5.90 10.85 -0.66
N HIS A 40 5.45 10.67 0.60
CA HIS A 40 6.12 9.80 1.57
C HIS A 40 5.70 8.33 1.42
N ASP A 41 6.62 7.40 1.72
CA ASP A 41 6.43 5.95 1.56
C ASP A 41 5.20 5.39 2.29
N TYR A 42 4.86 5.96 3.44
CA TYR A 42 3.65 5.58 4.19
C TYR A 42 2.36 5.84 3.41
N TYR A 43 2.32 6.83 2.51
CA TYR A 43 1.16 7.06 1.66
C TYR A 43 0.95 5.87 0.72
N PHE A 44 2.03 5.42 0.07
CA PHE A 44 2.00 4.24 -0.78
C PHE A 44 1.72 2.95 0.00
N GLN A 45 2.19 2.84 1.26
CA GLN A 45 1.84 1.72 2.13
C GLN A 45 0.31 1.62 2.34
N VAL A 46 -0.33 2.74 2.71
CA VAL A 46 -1.78 2.79 2.96
C VAL A 46 -2.57 2.53 1.68
N LEU A 47 -2.15 3.11 0.54
CA LEU A 47 -2.76 2.84 -0.77
C LEU A 47 -2.69 1.34 -1.12
N GLY A 48 -1.55 0.69 -0.88
CA GLY A 48 -1.38 -0.73 -1.14
C GLY A 48 -2.26 -1.61 -0.27
N GLN A 49 -2.37 -1.31 1.03
CA GLN A 49 -3.27 -2.02 1.94
C GLN A 49 -4.73 -1.91 1.49
N MET A 50 -5.18 -0.71 1.11
CA MET A 50 -6.53 -0.50 0.56
C MET A 50 -6.77 -1.28 -0.72
N ALA A 51 -5.83 -1.20 -1.67
CA ALA A 51 -5.93 -1.87 -2.96
C ALA A 51 -5.99 -3.40 -2.82
N LEU A 52 -5.17 -3.98 -1.92
CA LEU A 52 -5.17 -5.42 -1.65
C LEU A 52 -6.43 -5.89 -0.91
N ALA A 53 -6.97 -5.07 0.00
CA ALA A 53 -8.17 -5.39 0.75
C ALA A 53 -9.47 -5.11 -0.05
N GLY A 54 -9.39 -4.47 -1.22
CA GLY A 54 -10.56 -4.03 -1.97
C GLY A 54 -11.39 -2.96 -1.26
N LEU A 55 -10.75 -2.14 -0.41
CA LEU A 55 -11.40 -1.11 0.40
C LEU A 55 -11.12 0.29 -0.16
N SER A 56 -12.07 1.21 -0.03
CA SER A 56 -11.99 2.54 -0.64
C SER A 56 -11.46 3.63 0.30
N TRP A 57 -11.23 3.30 1.58
CA TRP A 57 -10.73 4.24 2.57
C TRP A 57 -10.03 3.56 3.75
N THR A 58 -9.12 4.31 4.37
CA THR A 58 -8.39 3.97 5.59
C THR A 58 -8.38 5.19 6.51
N ASP A 59 -8.61 4.99 7.80
CA ASP A 59 -8.26 5.98 8.81
C ASP A 59 -6.81 5.74 9.24
N LEU A 60 -5.95 6.74 9.05
CA LEU A 60 -4.58 6.76 9.58
C LEU A 60 -4.60 7.46 10.93
N ALA A 61 -4.29 6.72 11.99
CA ALA A 61 -4.13 7.26 13.33
C ALA A 61 -2.64 7.39 13.67
N VAL A 62 -2.16 8.62 13.81
CA VAL A 62 -0.82 8.91 14.34
C VAL A 62 -0.99 9.28 15.80
N PHE A 63 -0.41 8.47 16.69
CA PHE A 63 -0.61 8.56 18.13
C PHE A 63 0.72 8.70 18.86
N SER A 64 0.77 9.58 19.86
CA SER A 64 1.78 9.57 20.92
C SER A 64 1.12 9.79 22.29
N ASP A 65 1.94 9.85 23.33
CA ASP A 65 1.53 10.23 24.68
C ASP A 65 0.94 11.65 24.80
N GLN A 66 1.31 12.56 23.90
CA GLN A 66 0.90 13.97 23.93
C GLN A 66 -0.24 14.31 22.96
N PHE A 67 -0.44 13.50 21.91
CA PHE A 67 -1.40 13.84 20.86
C PHE A 67 -1.94 12.63 20.10
N MET A 68 -3.03 12.90 19.37
CA MET A 68 -3.62 11.97 18.42
C MET A 68 -4.06 12.76 17.18
N ILE A 69 -3.55 12.37 16.02
CA ILE A 69 -4.00 12.88 14.71
C ILE A 69 -4.67 11.72 14.00
N VAL A 70 -5.87 11.95 13.47
CA VAL A 70 -6.58 10.98 12.65
C VAL A 70 -6.88 11.62 11.30
N GLU A 71 -6.38 11.01 10.23
CA GLU A 71 -6.68 11.42 8.86
C GLU A 71 -7.39 10.28 8.12
N ARG A 72 -8.54 10.58 7.51
CA ARG A 72 -9.18 9.66 6.56
C ARG A 72 -8.57 9.82 5.17
N ILE A 73 -7.93 8.76 4.69
CA ILE A 73 -7.37 8.67 3.33
C ILE A 73 -8.33 7.87 2.46
N ARG A 74 -8.60 8.37 1.25
CA ARG A 74 -9.41 7.67 0.25
C ARG A 74 -8.51 7.08 -0.82
N LEU A 75 -8.89 5.90 -1.32
CA LEU A 75 -8.19 5.28 -2.43
C LEU A 75 -8.36 6.14 -3.69
N CYS A 76 -7.24 6.63 -4.22
CA CYS A 76 -7.17 7.26 -5.53
C CYS A 76 -6.36 6.32 -6.45
N GLU A 77 -7.01 5.76 -7.48
CA GLU A 77 -6.33 4.87 -8.42
C GLU A 77 -5.19 5.56 -9.17
N HIS A 78 -5.31 6.87 -9.42
CA HIS A 78 -4.26 7.66 -10.06
C HIS A 78 -2.97 7.69 -9.23
N ASP A 79 -3.10 7.70 -7.90
CA ASP A 79 -1.96 7.76 -6.99
C ASP A 79 -1.30 6.38 -6.79
N TRP A 80 -2.02 5.29 -7.08
CA TRP A 80 -1.55 3.91 -6.93
C TRP A 80 -0.61 3.46 -8.06
N THR A 81 0.45 4.23 -8.28
CA THR A 81 1.45 4.01 -9.34
C THR A 81 2.43 2.88 -9.02
N ALA A 82 2.42 2.35 -7.79
CA ALA A 82 3.30 1.27 -7.37
C ALA A 82 2.92 -0.09 -7.95
N ARG A 83 1.66 -0.30 -8.36
CA ARG A 83 1.18 -1.60 -8.84
C ARG A 83 2.01 -2.22 -9.97
N PRO A 84 2.31 -1.52 -11.08
CA PRO A 84 3.11 -2.12 -12.16
C PRO A 84 4.53 -2.49 -11.71
N LYS A 85 5.11 -1.72 -10.77
CA LYS A 85 6.43 -2.00 -10.21
C LYS A 85 6.40 -3.25 -9.34
N LEU A 86 5.36 -3.42 -8.51
CA LEU A 86 5.15 -4.60 -7.68
C LEU A 86 4.90 -5.85 -8.52
N ASP A 87 4.06 -5.74 -9.55
CA ASP A 87 3.84 -6.82 -10.51
C ASP A 87 5.17 -7.22 -11.15
N ASN A 88 5.91 -6.25 -11.69
CA ASN A 88 7.21 -6.52 -12.31
C ASN A 88 8.21 -7.18 -11.34
N PHE A 89 8.30 -6.70 -10.10
CA PHE A 89 9.12 -7.32 -9.07
C PHE A 89 8.70 -8.78 -8.82
N PHE A 90 7.41 -9.04 -8.64
CA PHE A 90 6.90 -10.39 -8.37
C PHE A 90 7.15 -11.34 -9.54
N PHE A 91 6.80 -10.95 -10.76
CA PHE A 91 6.96 -11.81 -11.93
C PHE A 91 8.43 -12.01 -12.28
N LEU A 92 9.26 -10.96 -12.31
CA LEU A 92 10.68 -11.11 -12.67
C LEU A 92 11.49 -11.80 -11.57
N PHE A 93 11.31 -11.42 -10.31
CA PHE A 93 12.17 -11.91 -9.24
C PHE A 93 11.58 -13.12 -8.53
N CYS A 94 10.28 -13.15 -8.26
CA CYS A 94 9.69 -14.28 -7.54
C CYS A 94 9.37 -15.47 -8.46
N CYS A 95 8.83 -15.22 -9.67
CA CYS A 95 8.47 -16.30 -10.58
C CYS A 95 9.64 -16.79 -11.45
N LEU A 96 10.52 -15.91 -11.94
CA LEU A 96 11.58 -16.32 -12.87
C LEU A 96 12.91 -16.72 -12.19
N ILE A 97 13.24 -16.21 -11.00
CA ILE A 97 14.50 -16.55 -10.30
C ILE A 97 14.41 -17.86 -9.49
N LYS A 98 13.22 -18.50 -9.41
CA LYS A 98 13.10 -19.88 -8.92
C LYS A 98 12.82 -20.92 -10.02
N PRO A 99 13.77 -21.21 -10.94
CA PRO A 99 13.71 -22.42 -11.75
C PRO A 99 14.48 -23.60 -11.14
N SER A 100 15.18 -23.46 -10.00
CA SER A 100 16.16 -24.48 -9.55
C SER A 100 15.68 -25.49 -8.49
N LYS A 101 14.41 -25.48 -8.06
CA LYS A 101 13.88 -26.50 -7.11
C LYS A 101 12.47 -27.01 -7.45
N CYS A 102 12.17 -27.24 -8.73
CA CYS A 102 11.02 -28.06 -9.13
C CYS A 102 11.50 -29.30 -9.89
N ASP A 103 11.49 -30.42 -9.14
CA ASP A 103 11.61 -31.85 -9.48
C ASP A 103 12.72 -32.33 -10.44
N LYS A 104 13.57 -33.23 -9.95
CA LYS A 104 14.60 -33.99 -10.71
C LYS A 104 14.02 -35.18 -11.48
N ARG A 105 12.74 -35.16 -11.84
CA ARG A 105 12.14 -36.21 -12.68
C ARG A 105 11.80 -35.62 -14.03
N GLY A 106 12.60 -36.01 -15.02
CA GLY A 106 12.52 -35.55 -16.38
C GLY A 106 11.11 -35.66 -16.95
N ASN A 107 10.54 -34.51 -17.28
CA ASN A 107 9.77 -34.30 -18.49
C ASN A 107 9.70 -32.80 -18.74
N ALA A 108 10.69 -32.30 -19.47
CA ALA A 108 10.72 -30.93 -19.95
C ALA A 108 9.87 -30.87 -21.23
N GLU A 109 8.62 -30.42 -21.14
CA GLU A 109 7.96 -29.68 -22.25
C GLU A 109 6.58 -29.06 -21.97
N ILE A 110 5.98 -29.17 -20.78
CA ILE A 110 4.61 -28.62 -20.53
C ILE A 110 4.54 -27.79 -19.23
N ALA A 111 5.52 -26.93 -18.96
CA ALA A 111 5.53 -26.10 -17.74
C ALA A 111 5.58 -24.58 -17.98
N SER A 112 5.63 -24.13 -19.24
CA SER A 112 5.71 -22.71 -19.60
C SER A 112 4.34 -22.03 -19.65
N GLN A 113 3.35 -22.66 -20.30
CA GLN A 113 2.01 -22.07 -20.48
C GLN A 113 1.20 -21.96 -19.18
N GLU A 114 1.19 -22.99 -18.32
CA GLU A 114 0.34 -23.01 -17.12
C GLU A 114 0.83 -22.09 -15.99
N LYS A 115 2.14 -21.86 -15.88
CA LYS A 115 2.71 -20.96 -14.86
C LYS A 115 2.31 -19.50 -15.10
N HIS A 116 2.18 -19.10 -16.36
CA HIS A 116 1.67 -17.78 -16.73
C HIS A 116 0.17 -17.65 -16.40
N THR A 117 -0.63 -18.68 -16.65
CA THR A 117 -2.08 -18.65 -16.39
C THR A 117 -2.43 -18.66 -14.90
N LEU A 118 -1.67 -19.37 -14.05
CA LEU A 118 -1.96 -19.42 -12.61
C LEU A 118 -1.64 -18.09 -11.91
N CYS A 119 -0.60 -17.40 -12.36
CA CYS A 119 -0.19 -16.13 -11.79
C CYS A 119 -1.09 -14.96 -12.23
N CYS A 120 -1.66 -15.01 -13.44
CA CYS A 120 -2.65 -14.04 -13.91
C CYS A 120 -4.04 -14.17 -13.26
N LYS A 121 -4.34 -15.25 -12.52
CA LYS A 121 -5.67 -15.44 -11.88
C LYS A 121 -5.85 -14.68 -10.55
N PHE A 122 -4.77 -14.18 -9.94
CA PHE A 122 -4.85 -13.43 -8.67
C PHE A 122 -5.13 -11.94 -8.82
N THR A 123 -5.18 -11.41 -10.05
CA THR A 123 -5.52 -10.01 -10.34
C THR A 123 -7.03 -9.81 -10.50
N LEU A 124 -7.79 -10.07 -9.43
CA LEU A 124 -9.23 -9.77 -9.40
C LEU A 124 -9.46 -8.28 -9.10
N GLN A 125 -9.97 -7.59 -10.13
CA GLN A 125 -10.86 -6.41 -10.13
C GLN A 125 -10.76 -5.42 -8.94
N ALA A 126 -10.12 -4.28 -9.18
CA ALA A 126 -10.29 -3.09 -8.35
C ALA A 126 -11.65 -2.39 -8.66
N PRO A 127 -12.35 -1.84 -7.65
CA PRO A 127 -13.63 -1.16 -7.86
C PRO A 127 -13.44 0.22 -8.51
N ARG A 128 -14.21 0.49 -9.56
CA ARG A 128 -14.20 1.76 -10.31
C ARG A 128 -14.47 2.95 -9.39
N CYS A 129 -13.62 3.97 -9.50
CA CYS A 129 -13.86 5.29 -8.95
C CYS A 129 -15.10 5.91 -9.61
N GLN A 130 -16.15 6.20 -8.83
CA GLN A 130 -17.24 7.06 -9.29
C GLN A 130 -16.89 8.50 -8.95
N ILE A 131 -16.57 9.28 -9.99
CA ILE A 131 -16.41 10.72 -9.91
C ILE A 131 -17.82 11.31 -9.99
N SER A 132 -18.33 11.86 -8.89
CA SER A 132 -19.53 12.69 -8.91
C SER A 132 -19.15 14.12 -9.30
N THR A 133 -19.55 14.54 -10.50
CA THR A 133 -19.74 15.96 -10.85
C THR A 133 -21.19 16.32 -10.69
#